data_AF-A0A9D1W8V7-F1
#
_entry.id   AF-A0A9D1W8V7-F1
#
_cell.length_a   1.000
_cell.length_b   1.000
_cell.length_c   1.000
_cell.angle_alpha   90.00
_cell.angle_beta   90.00
_cell.angle_gamma   90.00
#
_symmetry.space_group_name_H-M   'P 1'
#
loop_
_entity.id
_entity.type
_entity.pdbx_description
1 polymer ?
#
loop_
_entity_poly.entity_id
_entity_poly.type
_entity_poly.pdbx_seq_one_letter_code
_entity_poly.pdbx_strand_id
1 'polypeptide(L)'
;MQEIIPAVDRELLKKELNAERFLRYTNNGNNELYLVNYHNSPNTLREIGRLRELTFRQAGGGTGQELDLDENDICENCYYQLVSWNPVDEEVIAGYRVISGNRVLREDGGFDMSTAHYFNLSQQFIDEFLPYSLELGRSFVQPRYQPSKNNRKGLFSLDNLWDGLGAFVLLNPQIKYLFGKVTMYPHFNPEARDLIMYFLNHYFPDKDKLITAKNELKYKTDICAIQGMFDGLDYKQGYKLLNS
;
A
#
# COMPACT_ATOMS: atom_id res chain seq x y z
N MET A 1 5.72 5.80 -23.48
CA MET A 1 5.32 6.19 -22.11
C MET A 1 4.64 7.54 -22.22
N GLN A 2 3.42 7.67 -21.69
CA GLN A 2 2.67 8.93 -21.78
C GLN A 2 3.28 9.99 -20.85
N GLU A 3 3.11 11.26 -21.19
CA GLU A 3 3.47 12.36 -20.30
C GLU A 3 2.59 12.31 -19.04
N ILE A 4 3.17 12.54 -17.87
CA ILE A 4 2.39 12.64 -16.62
C ILE A 4 1.64 13.97 -16.65
N ILE A 5 0.38 13.97 -16.22
CA ILE A 5 -0.42 15.20 -16.18
C ILE A 5 0.26 16.31 -15.37
N PRO A 6 -0.03 17.60 -15.62
CA PRO A 6 0.39 18.67 -14.73
C PRO A 6 -0.22 18.50 -13.32
N ALA A 7 0.41 19.15 -12.34
CA ALA A 7 -0.12 19.17 -10.97
C ALA A 7 -1.52 19.79 -10.94
N VAL A 8 -2.39 19.22 -10.11
CA VAL A 8 -3.73 19.75 -9.87
C VAL A 8 -3.63 21.08 -9.10
N ASP A 9 -4.53 22.02 -9.38
CA ASP A 9 -4.58 23.30 -8.69
C ASP A 9 -4.77 23.10 -7.17
N ARG A 10 -3.90 23.71 -6.37
CA ARG A 10 -3.90 23.63 -4.91
C ARG A 10 -5.20 24.12 -4.29
N GLU A 11 -5.86 25.11 -4.90
CA GLU A 11 -7.15 25.60 -4.42
C GLU A 11 -8.26 24.56 -4.59
N LEU A 12 -8.18 23.68 -5.59
CA LEU A 12 -9.10 22.56 -5.72
C LEU A 12 -8.83 21.50 -4.65
N LEU A 13 -7.55 21.18 -4.42
CA LEU A 13 -7.14 20.23 -3.38
C LEU A 13 -7.61 20.69 -2.00
N LYS A 14 -7.40 21.96 -1.64
CA LYS A 14 -7.83 22.55 -0.37
C LYS A 14 -9.35 22.56 -0.17
N LYS A 15 -10.12 22.71 -1.25
CA LYS A 15 -11.60 22.63 -1.17
C LYS A 15 -12.07 21.22 -0.83
N GLU A 16 -11.39 20.21 -1.34
CA GLU A 16 -11.73 18.80 -1.11
C GLU A 16 -11.16 18.26 0.21
N LEU A 17 -9.94 18.66 0.57
CA LEU A 17 -9.28 18.36 1.84
C LEU A 17 -9.80 19.30 2.94
N ASN A 18 -11.06 19.10 3.31
CA ASN A 18 -11.78 19.92 4.28
C ASN A 18 -12.12 19.15 5.57
N ALA A 19 -12.79 19.83 6.51
CA ALA A 19 -13.12 19.28 7.82
C ALA A 19 -13.97 17.99 7.77
N GLU A 20 -14.77 17.75 6.73
CA GLU A 20 -15.55 16.51 6.61
C GLU A 20 -14.70 15.31 6.18
N ARG A 21 -13.51 15.54 5.61
CA ARG A 21 -12.57 14.51 5.16
C ARG A 21 -11.38 14.37 6.10
N PHE A 22 -11.24 15.31 7.02
CA PHE A 22 -10.17 15.34 8.01
C PHE A 22 -10.31 14.18 8.99
N LEU A 23 -9.20 13.47 9.21
CA LEU A 23 -9.11 12.34 10.11
C LEU A 23 -8.47 12.76 11.44
N ARG A 24 -7.26 13.33 11.37
CA ARG A 24 -6.49 13.82 12.53
C ARG A 24 -5.24 14.58 12.09
N TYR A 25 -4.62 15.26 13.05
CA TYR A 25 -3.24 15.74 12.92
C TYR A 25 -2.25 14.61 13.17
N THR A 26 -1.10 14.67 12.51
CA THR A 26 0.00 13.73 12.73
C THR A 26 0.68 13.98 14.08
N ASN A 27 1.30 12.94 14.65
CA ASN A 27 2.08 13.08 15.88
C ASN A 27 3.37 13.88 15.65
N ASN A 28 3.94 13.78 14.45
CA ASN A 28 5.18 14.44 14.05
C ASN A 28 5.03 15.14 12.70
N GLY A 29 5.69 16.29 12.53
CA GLY A 29 5.77 17.00 11.25
C GLY A 29 4.69 18.06 11.01
N ASN A 30 3.71 18.21 11.91
CA ASN A 30 2.59 19.17 11.79
C ASN A 30 1.81 19.03 10.47
N ASN A 31 1.61 17.78 10.04
CA ASN A 31 0.85 17.44 8.85
C ASN A 31 -0.58 17.04 9.23
N GLU A 32 -1.44 17.01 8.23
CA GLU A 32 -2.84 16.68 8.36
C GLU A 32 -3.13 15.38 7.63
N LEU A 33 -3.97 14.53 8.22
CA LEU A 33 -4.40 13.28 7.62
C LEU A 33 -5.85 13.39 7.18
N TYR A 34 -6.10 12.98 5.95
CA TYR A 34 -7.40 12.99 5.32
C TYR A 34 -7.74 11.60 4.78
N LEU A 35 -9.04 11.28 4.76
CA LEU A 35 -9.57 10.08 4.12
C LEU A 35 -10.55 10.49 3.02
N VAL A 36 -10.21 10.20 1.79
CA VAL A 36 -10.96 10.65 0.60
C VAL A 36 -11.20 9.51 -0.38
N ASN A 37 -12.10 9.68 -1.34
CA ASN A 37 -12.30 8.75 -2.45
C ASN A 37 -12.70 9.51 -3.73
N TYR A 38 -12.93 8.78 -4.82
CA TYR A 38 -13.30 9.37 -6.10
C TYR A 38 -14.55 10.25 -6.02
N HIS A 39 -15.57 9.78 -5.29
CA HIS A 39 -16.88 10.43 -5.23
C HIS A 39 -16.86 11.74 -4.45
N ASN A 40 -16.02 11.84 -3.43
CA ASN A 40 -15.99 12.99 -2.52
C ASN A 40 -14.81 13.94 -2.73
N SER A 41 -13.77 13.53 -3.46
CA SER A 41 -12.58 14.34 -3.73
C SER A 41 -11.90 13.94 -5.06
N PRO A 42 -12.58 14.13 -6.20
CA PRO A 42 -12.07 13.70 -7.51
C PRO A 42 -10.78 14.41 -7.94
N ASN A 43 -10.58 15.69 -7.58
CA ASN A 43 -9.35 16.42 -7.91
C ASN A 43 -8.16 15.90 -7.09
N THR A 44 -8.39 15.59 -5.82
CA THR A 44 -7.42 14.98 -4.92
C THR A 44 -7.05 13.59 -5.39
N LEU A 45 -8.01 12.77 -5.82
CA LEU A 45 -7.71 11.46 -6.40
C LEU A 45 -6.87 11.59 -7.67
N ARG A 46 -7.17 12.56 -8.54
CA ARG A 46 -6.38 12.84 -9.74
C ARG A 46 -4.93 13.20 -9.39
N GLU A 47 -4.71 14.02 -8.37
CA GLU A 47 -3.37 14.35 -7.88
C GLU A 47 -2.66 13.14 -7.27
N ILE A 48 -3.37 12.29 -6.53
CA ILE A 48 -2.83 11.02 -6.01
C ILE A 48 -2.37 10.12 -7.16
N GLY A 49 -3.18 9.96 -8.20
CA GLY A 49 -2.82 9.17 -9.37
C GLY A 49 -1.56 9.70 -10.07
N ARG A 50 -1.44 11.03 -10.17
CA ARG A 50 -0.26 11.70 -10.72
C ARG A 50 1.00 11.43 -9.88
N LEU A 51 0.89 11.59 -8.57
CA LEU A 51 1.99 11.40 -7.63
C LEU A 51 2.41 9.92 -7.52
N ARG A 52 1.46 8.99 -7.59
CA ARG A 52 1.74 7.55 -7.70
C ARG A 52 2.55 7.24 -8.94
N GLU A 53 2.09 7.67 -10.11
CA GLU A 53 2.80 7.41 -11.36
C GLU A 53 4.20 8.03 -11.33
N LEU A 54 4.31 9.28 -10.87
CA LEU A 54 5.59 9.97 -10.72
C LEU A 54 6.55 9.19 -9.81
N THR A 55 6.04 8.68 -8.70
CA THR A 55 6.83 7.94 -7.70
C THR A 55 7.24 6.56 -8.23
N PHE A 56 6.28 5.80 -8.75
CA PHE A 56 6.51 4.43 -9.18
C PHE A 56 7.35 4.37 -10.46
N ARG A 57 7.24 5.34 -11.39
CA ARG A 57 8.16 5.44 -12.54
C ARG A 57 9.62 5.61 -12.10
N GLN A 58 9.88 6.46 -11.11
CA GLN A 58 11.25 6.64 -10.59
C GLN A 58 11.80 5.36 -9.97
N ALA A 59 10.93 4.54 -9.38
CA ALA A 59 11.25 3.24 -8.85
C ALA A 59 11.17 2.10 -9.89
N GLY A 60 10.98 2.39 -11.19
CA GLY A 60 10.95 1.36 -12.25
C GLY A 60 9.68 0.48 -12.28
N GLY A 61 8.58 0.93 -11.68
CA GLY A 61 7.31 0.19 -11.61
C GLY A 61 6.06 1.00 -11.92
N GLY A 62 6.18 2.16 -12.57
CA GLY A 62 5.03 2.94 -13.04
C GLY A 62 4.23 2.22 -14.13
N THR A 63 2.98 2.64 -14.31
CA THR A 63 2.06 2.09 -15.32
C THR A 63 2.43 2.47 -16.74
N GLY A 64 3.19 3.57 -16.89
CA GLY A 64 3.53 4.19 -18.17
C GLY A 64 2.43 5.08 -18.74
N GLN A 65 1.32 5.25 -18.01
CA GLN A 65 0.17 6.12 -18.34
C GLN A 65 0.30 7.49 -17.70
N GLU A 66 -0.54 8.46 -18.08
CA GLU A 66 -0.49 9.81 -17.49
C GLU A 66 -0.78 9.87 -15.98
N LEU A 67 -1.48 8.85 -15.45
CA LEU A 67 -1.95 8.69 -14.07
C LEU A 67 -1.91 7.20 -13.68
N ASP A 68 -1.58 6.90 -12.42
CA ASP A 68 -1.76 5.56 -11.84
C ASP A 68 -3.07 5.52 -11.03
N LEU A 69 -4.17 5.27 -11.75
CA LEU A 69 -5.50 4.97 -11.23
C LEU A 69 -6.05 3.75 -11.97
N ASP A 70 -6.66 2.82 -11.25
CA ASP A 70 -7.34 1.65 -11.84
C ASP A 70 -8.87 1.69 -11.59
N GLU A 71 -9.60 0.71 -12.13
CA GLU A 71 -11.06 0.62 -11.99
C GLU A 71 -11.50 0.65 -10.53
N ASN A 72 -10.72 0.03 -9.62
CA ASN A 72 -11.05 0.03 -8.21
C ASN A 72 -10.89 1.40 -7.53
N ASP A 73 -10.14 2.33 -8.12
CA ASP A 73 -10.04 3.70 -7.60
C ASP A 73 -11.27 4.55 -7.97
N ILE A 74 -12.06 4.18 -9.01
CA ILE A 74 -13.13 5.03 -9.58
C ILE A 74 -14.51 4.38 -9.63
N CYS A 75 -14.63 3.08 -9.31
CA CYS A 75 -15.92 2.39 -9.29
C CYS A 75 -16.83 2.88 -8.16
N GLU A 76 -18.09 2.42 -8.16
CA GLU A 76 -19.06 2.81 -7.13
C GLU A 76 -18.56 2.48 -5.72
N ASN A 77 -18.05 1.26 -5.53
CA ASN A 77 -17.43 0.80 -4.29
C ASN A 77 -15.90 1.00 -4.32
N CYS A 78 -15.48 2.22 -4.67
CA CYS A 78 -14.06 2.52 -4.80
C CYS A 78 -13.29 2.46 -3.48
N TYR A 79 -11.97 2.29 -3.61
CA TYR A 79 -11.03 2.46 -2.52
C TYR A 79 -11.09 3.87 -1.94
N TYR A 80 -10.90 3.94 -0.63
CA TYR A 80 -10.51 5.17 0.03
C TYR A 80 -9.00 5.37 -0.10
N GLN A 81 -8.58 6.63 -0.01
CA GLN A 81 -7.20 7.06 -0.01
C GLN A 81 -6.95 7.76 1.31
N LEU A 82 -6.09 7.17 2.14
CA LEU A 82 -5.52 7.84 3.30
C LEU A 82 -4.38 8.73 2.79
N VAL A 83 -4.44 10.02 3.08
CA VAL A 83 -3.53 11.02 2.52
C VAL A 83 -2.91 11.83 3.64
N SER A 84 -1.58 11.99 3.61
CA SER A 84 -0.86 12.96 4.44
C SER A 84 -0.67 14.25 3.63
N TRP A 85 -1.16 15.36 4.17
CA TRP A 85 -1.15 16.69 3.57
C TRP A 85 -0.26 17.63 4.37
N ASN A 86 0.58 18.39 3.67
CA ASN A 86 1.37 19.47 4.26
C ASN A 86 0.61 20.80 4.09
N PRO A 87 0.09 21.40 5.18
CA PRO A 87 -0.65 22.65 5.08
C PRO A 87 0.21 23.88 4.75
N VAL A 88 1.54 23.80 4.94
CA VAL A 88 2.47 24.90 4.65
C VAL A 88 2.86 24.92 3.17
N ASP A 89 3.24 23.76 2.64
CA ASP A 89 3.62 23.63 1.23
C ASP A 89 2.40 23.46 0.30
N GLU A 90 1.22 23.21 0.88
CA GLU A 90 -0.04 22.90 0.19
C GLU A 90 0.13 21.72 -0.79
N GLU A 91 0.72 20.63 -0.30
CA GLU A 91 1.06 19.45 -1.09
C GLU A 91 0.73 18.13 -0.37
N VAL A 92 0.30 17.14 -1.15
CA VAL A 92 0.17 15.75 -0.69
C VAL A 92 1.56 15.15 -0.50
N ILE A 93 1.93 14.74 0.71
CA ILE A 93 3.24 14.17 1.03
C ILE A 93 3.30 12.69 0.64
N ALA A 94 2.29 11.94 1.06
CA ALA A 94 2.24 10.50 0.99
C ALA A 94 0.78 10.04 0.96
N GLY A 95 0.55 8.83 0.47
CA GLY A 95 -0.78 8.24 0.47
C GLY A 95 -0.77 6.73 0.57
N TYR A 96 -1.89 6.17 1.00
CA TYR A 96 -2.15 4.73 1.10
C TYR A 96 -3.58 4.43 0.65
N ARG A 97 -3.74 3.48 -0.29
CA ARG A 97 -5.04 2.97 -0.71
C ARG A 97 -5.60 1.99 0.31
N VAL A 98 -6.86 2.15 0.73
CA VAL A 98 -7.50 1.32 1.76
C VAL A 98 -8.95 0.96 1.41
N ILE A 99 -9.36 -0.29 1.64
CA ILE A 99 -10.77 -0.72 1.55
C ILE A 99 -11.07 -1.78 2.62
N SER A 100 -12.26 -1.70 3.23
CA SER A 100 -12.66 -2.65 4.25
C SER A 100 -13.24 -3.92 3.61
N GLY A 101 -12.76 -5.08 4.04
CA GLY A 101 -13.14 -6.36 3.46
C GLY A 101 -14.59 -6.77 3.72
N ASN A 102 -15.31 -6.11 4.64
CA ASN A 102 -16.76 -6.31 4.77
C ASN A 102 -17.59 -5.67 3.63
N ARG A 103 -16.95 -4.92 2.73
CA ARG A 103 -17.61 -4.22 1.63
C ARG A 103 -17.19 -4.72 0.25
N VAL A 104 -16.18 -5.57 0.15
CA VAL A 104 -15.57 -5.91 -1.14
C VAL A 104 -16.28 -7.03 -1.89
N LEU A 105 -17.07 -7.87 -1.21
CA LEU A 105 -17.80 -8.97 -1.86
C LEU A 105 -18.99 -8.41 -2.65
N ARG A 106 -19.05 -8.74 -3.94
CA ARG A 106 -20.14 -8.36 -4.85
C ARG A 106 -21.22 -9.43 -4.89
N GLU A 107 -22.41 -9.05 -5.33
CA GLU A 107 -23.55 -9.98 -5.50
C GLU A 107 -23.27 -11.13 -6.47
N ASP A 108 -22.39 -10.91 -7.46
CA ASP A 108 -21.97 -11.92 -8.44
C ASP A 108 -20.88 -12.88 -7.91
N GLY A 109 -20.49 -12.76 -6.64
CA GLY A 109 -19.41 -13.52 -6.01
C GLY A 109 -18.00 -13.03 -6.36
N GLY A 110 -17.88 -11.95 -7.12
CA GLY A 110 -16.62 -11.27 -7.37
C GLY A 110 -16.21 -10.34 -6.22
N PHE A 111 -15.04 -9.72 -6.37
CA PHE A 111 -14.46 -8.89 -5.32
C PHE A 111 -13.97 -7.55 -5.87
N ASP A 112 -14.37 -6.44 -5.25
CA ASP A 112 -13.88 -5.08 -5.52
C ASP A 112 -12.54 -4.82 -4.79
N MET A 113 -11.57 -5.70 -5.00
CA MET A 113 -10.25 -5.62 -4.36
C MET A 113 -9.15 -6.04 -5.32
N SER A 114 -8.07 -5.27 -5.31
CA SER A 114 -6.91 -5.47 -6.18
C SER A 114 -6.23 -6.82 -5.93
N THR A 115 -6.11 -7.24 -4.68
CA THR A 115 -5.51 -8.54 -4.33
C THR A 115 -6.27 -9.74 -4.93
N ALA A 116 -7.59 -9.65 -5.14
CA ALA A 116 -8.35 -10.73 -5.76
C ALA A 116 -7.98 -10.99 -7.23
N HIS A 117 -7.30 -10.05 -7.91
CA HIS A 117 -6.76 -10.30 -9.25
C HIS A 117 -5.54 -11.23 -9.24
N TYR A 118 -4.74 -11.20 -8.16
CA TYR A 118 -3.45 -11.89 -8.09
C TYR A 118 -3.51 -13.18 -7.26
N PHE A 119 -4.46 -13.28 -6.33
CA PHE A 119 -4.53 -14.35 -5.35
C PHE A 119 -5.89 -15.04 -5.35
N ASN A 120 -5.89 -16.34 -5.07
CA ASN A 120 -7.07 -17.08 -4.68
C ASN A 120 -7.25 -16.93 -3.17
N LEU A 121 -8.46 -16.56 -2.76
CA LEU A 121 -8.85 -16.47 -1.36
C LEU A 121 -9.58 -17.76 -0.99
N SER A 122 -9.17 -18.42 0.09
CA SER A 122 -9.90 -19.57 0.61
C SER A 122 -11.27 -19.16 1.16
N GLN A 123 -12.23 -20.10 1.19
CA GLN A 123 -13.53 -19.84 1.80
C GLN A 123 -13.39 -19.44 3.28
N GLN A 124 -12.46 -20.09 4.00
CA GLN A 124 -12.17 -19.73 5.39
C GLN A 124 -11.70 -18.27 5.52
N PHE A 125 -10.80 -17.82 4.64
CA PHE A 125 -10.37 -16.42 4.63
C PHE A 125 -11.54 -15.47 4.38
N ILE A 126 -12.40 -15.79 3.40
CA ILE A 126 -13.56 -14.97 3.02
C ILE A 126 -14.56 -14.85 4.18
N ASP A 127 -14.82 -15.93 4.91
CA ASP A 127 -15.87 -15.95 5.93
C ASP A 127 -15.36 -15.45 7.30
N GLU A 128 -14.14 -15.84 7.67
CA GLU A 128 -13.62 -15.63 9.04
C GLU A 128 -12.70 -14.42 9.19
N PHE A 129 -12.01 -14.01 8.12
CA PHE A 129 -10.96 -12.98 8.19
C PHE A 129 -11.29 -11.72 7.41
N LEU A 130 -11.71 -11.86 6.15
CA LEU A 130 -11.95 -10.76 5.23
C LEU A 130 -12.93 -9.70 5.80
N PRO A 131 -14.06 -10.05 6.45
CA PRO A 131 -14.99 -9.06 7.00
C PRO A 131 -14.39 -8.20 8.11
N TYR A 132 -13.31 -8.68 8.75
CA TYR A 132 -12.58 -7.98 9.81
C TYR A 132 -11.23 -7.44 9.32
N SER A 133 -11.02 -7.38 8.00
CA SER A 133 -9.75 -7.00 7.41
C SER A 133 -9.83 -5.64 6.72
N LEU A 134 -8.72 -4.91 6.72
CA LEU A 134 -8.49 -3.73 5.89
C LEU A 134 -7.42 -4.09 4.85
N GLU A 135 -7.79 -4.07 3.57
CA GLU A 135 -6.81 -4.25 2.50
C GLU A 135 -6.07 -2.94 2.26
N LEU A 136 -4.74 -3.05 2.14
CA LEU A 136 -3.82 -1.94 1.94
C LEU A 136 -3.06 -2.10 0.62
N GLY A 137 -2.93 -1.02 -0.15
CA GLY A 137 -2.16 -1.05 -1.39
C GLY A 137 -1.68 0.31 -1.89
N ARG A 138 -0.82 0.31 -2.92
CA ARG A 138 -0.35 1.53 -3.61
C ARG A 138 0.17 2.62 -2.66
N SER A 139 0.86 2.23 -1.58
CA SER A 139 1.52 3.18 -0.69
C SER A 139 2.63 3.92 -1.44
N PHE A 140 2.70 5.23 -1.30
CA PHE A 140 3.75 6.03 -1.88
C PHE A 140 4.12 7.21 -0.98
N VAL A 141 5.37 7.65 -1.08
CA VAL A 141 5.82 8.96 -0.60
C VAL A 141 6.30 9.69 -1.84
N GLN A 142 5.75 10.88 -2.13
CA GLN A 142 6.12 11.55 -3.36
C GLN A 142 7.60 11.98 -3.37
N PRO A 143 8.26 12.09 -4.53
CA PRO A 143 9.72 12.15 -4.60
C PRO A 143 10.37 13.32 -3.85
N ARG A 144 9.68 14.46 -3.70
CA ARG A 144 10.19 15.64 -2.97
C ARG A 144 10.31 15.42 -1.46
N TYR A 145 9.65 14.39 -0.94
CA TYR A 145 9.58 14.03 0.47
C TYR A 145 10.27 12.68 0.74
N GLN A 146 11.05 12.15 -0.23
CA GLN A 146 11.85 10.94 -0.02
C GLN A 146 13.24 11.27 0.56
N PRO A 147 13.80 10.43 1.44
CA PRO A 147 15.03 10.73 2.19
C PRO A 147 16.31 10.93 1.34
N SER A 148 16.33 10.46 0.09
CA SER A 148 17.54 10.44 -0.76
C SER A 148 17.89 11.79 -1.42
N LYS A 149 17.02 12.79 -1.31
CA LYS A 149 17.22 14.13 -1.90
C LYS A 149 16.85 15.19 -0.88
N ASN A 150 17.76 15.50 0.06
CA ASN A 150 17.67 16.64 0.98
C ASN A 150 16.26 16.95 1.50
N ASN A 151 15.78 16.35 2.61
CA ASN A 151 14.78 17.07 3.41
C ASN A 151 14.44 16.47 4.78
N ARG A 152 14.52 17.31 5.81
CA ARG A 152 13.73 17.15 7.04
C ARG A 152 12.22 17.07 6.76
N LYS A 153 11.75 17.61 5.63
CA LYS A 153 10.32 17.61 5.23
C LYS A 153 9.71 16.21 5.09
N GLY A 154 10.49 15.21 4.68
CA GLY A 154 10.01 13.86 4.42
C GLY A 154 10.17 12.87 5.58
N LEU A 155 10.82 13.30 6.67
CA LEU A 155 11.33 12.41 7.72
C LEU A 155 10.23 11.53 8.36
N PHE A 156 9.02 12.08 8.48
CA PHE A 156 7.89 11.42 9.13
C PHE A 156 6.82 10.91 8.17
N SER A 157 7.08 10.88 6.86
CA SER A 157 6.04 10.59 5.85
C SER A 157 5.37 9.22 6.04
N LEU A 158 6.17 8.19 6.36
CA LEU A 158 5.65 6.85 6.64
C LEU A 158 4.98 6.78 8.01
N ASP A 159 5.56 7.41 9.04
CA ASP A 159 4.98 7.49 10.38
C ASP A 159 3.60 8.18 10.35
N ASN A 160 3.45 9.21 9.52
CA ASN A 160 2.19 9.91 9.32
C ASN A 160 1.13 8.99 8.69
N LEU A 161 1.49 8.12 7.74
CA LEU A 161 0.53 7.14 7.23
C LEU A 161 0.13 6.12 8.30
N TRP A 162 1.06 5.69 9.17
CA TRP A 162 0.74 4.83 10.31
C TRP A 162 -0.18 5.51 11.33
N ASP A 163 0.03 6.79 11.59
CA ASP A 163 -0.85 7.62 12.41
C ASP A 163 -2.30 7.60 11.89
N GLY A 164 -2.47 7.67 10.56
CA GLY A 164 -3.76 7.64 9.91
C GLY A 164 -4.40 6.25 9.90
N LEU A 165 -3.62 5.19 9.63
CA LEU A 165 -4.11 3.82 9.73
C LEU A 165 -4.56 3.49 11.17
N GLY A 166 -3.79 3.91 12.18
CA GLY A 166 -4.18 3.76 13.57
C GLY A 166 -5.50 4.46 13.89
N ALA A 167 -5.68 5.69 13.44
CA ALA A 167 -6.95 6.40 13.60
C ALA A 167 -8.12 5.71 12.88
N PHE A 168 -7.90 5.23 11.66
CA PHE A 168 -8.91 4.49 10.91
C PHE A 168 -9.35 3.22 11.66
N VAL A 169 -8.40 2.44 12.18
CA VAL A 169 -8.69 1.22 12.97
C VAL A 169 -9.41 1.56 14.28
N LEU A 170 -9.04 2.65 14.96
CA LEU A 170 -9.73 3.09 16.18
C LEU A 170 -11.20 3.49 15.93
N LEU A 171 -11.47 4.12 14.78
CA LEU A 171 -12.84 4.47 14.37
C LEU A 171 -13.63 3.26 13.84
N ASN A 172 -12.94 2.15 13.52
CA ASN A 172 -13.51 0.93 12.98
C ASN A 172 -13.05 -0.27 13.83
N PRO A 173 -13.51 -0.40 15.09
CA PRO A 173 -13.02 -1.40 16.04
C PRO A 173 -13.28 -2.86 15.62
N GLN A 174 -14.14 -3.08 14.62
CA GLN A 174 -14.34 -4.38 13.99
C GLN A 174 -13.12 -4.85 13.19
N ILE A 175 -12.24 -3.94 12.75
CA ILE A 175 -11.04 -4.29 12.00
C ILE A 175 -10.01 -4.92 12.95
N LYS A 176 -9.63 -6.16 12.65
CA LYS A 176 -8.67 -6.98 13.39
C LYS A 176 -7.39 -7.24 12.60
N TYR A 177 -7.47 -7.18 11.27
CA TYR A 177 -6.37 -7.56 10.39
C TYR A 177 -6.09 -6.48 9.35
N LEU A 178 -4.81 -6.31 9.04
CA LEU A 178 -4.34 -5.54 7.89
C LEU A 178 -3.71 -6.53 6.92
N PHE A 179 -4.07 -6.46 5.64
CA PHE A 179 -3.47 -7.31 4.62
C PHE A 179 -3.28 -6.55 3.32
N GLY A 180 -2.44 -7.09 2.44
CA GLY A 180 -2.15 -6.47 1.16
C GLY A 180 -1.00 -7.16 0.48
N LYS A 181 -0.70 -6.71 -0.74
CA LYS A 181 0.45 -7.22 -1.50
C LYS A 181 1.63 -6.27 -1.39
N VAL A 182 2.83 -6.85 -1.34
CA VAL A 182 4.09 -6.13 -1.54
C VAL A 182 4.55 -6.37 -2.97
N THR A 183 4.97 -5.31 -3.67
CA THR A 183 5.53 -5.43 -5.01
C THR A 183 7.06 -5.41 -4.92
N MET A 184 7.69 -6.45 -5.46
CA MET A 184 9.13 -6.48 -5.71
C MET A 184 9.36 -6.23 -7.21
N TYR A 185 10.10 -5.18 -7.53
CA TYR A 185 10.29 -4.76 -8.92
C TYR A 185 11.30 -5.64 -9.66
N PRO A 186 11.22 -5.76 -11.00
CA PRO A 186 12.06 -6.68 -11.77
C PRO A 186 13.57 -6.42 -11.70
N HIS A 187 13.98 -5.19 -11.38
CA HIS A 187 15.39 -4.81 -11.25
C HIS A 187 15.97 -5.12 -9.86
N PHE A 188 15.16 -5.62 -8.93
CA PHE A 188 15.63 -6.10 -7.64
C PHE A 188 16.56 -7.30 -7.84
N ASN A 189 17.60 -7.44 -7.00
CA ASN A 189 18.53 -8.55 -7.10
C ASN A 189 17.77 -9.89 -6.93
N PRO A 190 17.82 -10.82 -7.92
CA PRO A 190 17.07 -12.06 -7.87
C PRO A 190 17.40 -12.95 -6.66
N GLU A 191 18.67 -13.02 -6.26
CA GLU A 191 19.11 -13.82 -5.11
C GLU A 191 18.58 -13.22 -3.80
N ALA A 192 18.69 -11.90 -3.65
CA ALA A 192 18.15 -11.21 -2.47
C ALA A 192 16.62 -11.38 -2.38
N ARG A 193 15.90 -11.26 -3.51
CA ARG A 193 14.45 -11.50 -3.58
C ARG A 193 14.10 -12.91 -3.11
N ASP A 194 14.80 -13.90 -3.63
CA ASP A 194 14.55 -15.31 -3.36
C ASP A 194 14.88 -15.66 -1.90
N LEU A 195 15.95 -15.10 -1.34
CA LEU A 195 16.28 -15.20 0.08
C LEU A 195 15.20 -14.59 0.98
N ILE A 196 14.66 -13.41 0.63
CA ILE A 196 13.55 -12.79 1.38
C ILE A 196 12.31 -13.68 1.32
N MET A 197 11.97 -14.21 0.15
CA MET A 197 10.83 -15.14 0.00
C MET A 197 11.02 -16.42 0.82
N TYR A 198 12.21 -17.00 0.77
CA TYR A 198 12.54 -18.21 1.53
C TYR A 198 12.47 -17.95 3.04
N PHE A 199 13.03 -16.82 3.51
CA PHE A 199 12.97 -16.38 4.90
C PHE A 199 11.52 -16.21 5.39
N LEU A 200 10.69 -15.50 4.62
CA LEU A 200 9.28 -15.29 4.98
C LEU A 200 8.51 -16.62 5.03
N ASN A 201 8.75 -17.52 4.09
CA ASN A 201 8.08 -18.82 4.07
C ASN A 201 8.57 -19.75 5.20
N HIS A 202 9.81 -19.62 5.66
CA HIS A 202 10.34 -20.39 6.79
C HIS A 202 9.71 -19.96 8.12
N TYR A 203 9.69 -18.65 8.41
CA TYR A 203 9.21 -18.13 9.70
C TYR A 203 7.71 -17.85 9.75
N PHE A 204 7.09 -17.53 8.61
CA PHE A 204 5.68 -17.15 8.51
C PHE A 204 4.96 -17.90 7.37
N PRO A 205 4.99 -19.25 7.35
CA PRO A 205 4.28 -20.01 6.33
C PRO A 205 2.76 -19.84 6.47
N ASP A 206 2.06 -19.75 5.34
CA ASP A 206 0.60 -19.86 5.29
C ASP A 206 0.19 -21.35 5.36
N LYS A 207 0.13 -21.88 6.58
CA LYS A 207 -0.17 -23.31 6.83
C LYS A 207 -1.60 -23.69 6.44
N ASP A 208 -2.53 -22.75 6.59
CA ASP A 208 -3.95 -22.95 6.33
C ASP A 208 -4.33 -22.63 4.87
N LYS A 209 -3.37 -22.11 4.09
CA LYS A 209 -3.53 -21.70 2.68
C LYS A 209 -4.67 -20.69 2.53
N LEU A 210 -4.73 -19.73 3.44
CA LEU A 210 -5.75 -18.69 3.46
C LEU A 210 -5.73 -17.86 2.17
N ILE A 211 -4.54 -17.55 1.66
CA ILE A 211 -4.33 -16.77 0.44
C ILE A 211 -3.21 -17.41 -0.38
N THR A 212 -3.52 -17.85 -1.61
CA THR A 212 -2.53 -18.47 -2.51
C THR A 212 -2.38 -17.68 -3.80
N ALA A 213 -1.16 -17.59 -4.33
CA ALA A 213 -0.93 -16.86 -5.58
C ALA A 213 -1.54 -17.63 -6.77
N LYS A 214 -2.30 -16.95 -7.63
CA LYS A 214 -2.82 -17.55 -8.87
C LYS A 214 -1.68 -17.97 -9.81
N ASN A 215 -0.64 -17.15 -9.84
CA ASN A 215 0.60 -17.40 -10.57
C ASN A 215 1.76 -17.31 -9.60
N GLU A 216 2.19 -18.45 -9.07
CA GLU A 216 3.29 -18.52 -8.12
C GLU A 216 4.60 -18.06 -8.74
N LEU A 217 5.31 -17.19 -8.02
CA LEU A 217 6.64 -16.78 -8.39
C LEU A 217 7.63 -17.88 -7.99
N LYS A 218 8.29 -18.47 -8.97
CA LYS A 218 9.34 -19.47 -8.73
C LYS A 218 10.66 -18.80 -8.35
N TYR A 219 11.43 -19.51 -7.54
CA TYR A 219 12.83 -19.18 -7.28
C TYR A 219 13.61 -19.24 -8.59
N LYS A 220 14.45 -18.23 -8.81
CA LYS A 220 15.45 -18.17 -9.87
C LYS A 220 16.80 -18.69 -9.37
N THR A 221 17.12 -18.46 -8.10
CA THR A 221 18.31 -18.98 -7.43
C THR A 221 18.14 -20.47 -7.13
N ASP A 222 19.24 -21.23 -7.17
CA ASP A 222 19.25 -22.62 -6.75
C ASP A 222 18.99 -22.71 -5.24
N ILE A 223 17.80 -23.21 -4.89
CA ILE A 223 17.34 -23.32 -3.51
C ILE A 223 18.24 -24.29 -2.72
N CYS A 224 18.89 -25.25 -3.38
CA CYS A 224 19.78 -26.21 -2.71
C CYS A 224 20.90 -25.49 -1.93
N ALA A 225 21.36 -24.34 -2.42
CA ALA A 225 22.40 -23.54 -1.77
C ALA A 225 21.94 -22.84 -0.48
N ILE A 226 20.63 -22.63 -0.31
CA ILE A 226 20.04 -21.91 0.84
C ILE A 226 19.13 -22.80 1.69
N GLN A 227 18.96 -24.07 1.31
CA GLN A 227 18.12 -25.02 2.03
C GLN A 227 18.66 -25.25 3.44
N GLY A 228 17.80 -25.07 4.44
CA GLY A 228 18.15 -25.25 5.84
C GLY A 228 19.00 -24.12 6.43
N MET A 229 19.23 -23.02 5.68
CA MET A 229 20.00 -21.86 6.15
C MET A 229 19.47 -21.26 7.46
N PHE A 230 18.17 -21.39 7.71
CA PHE A 230 17.50 -20.87 8.91
C PHE A 230 17.15 -21.96 9.94
N ASP A 231 17.48 -23.23 9.67
CA ASP A 231 17.09 -24.34 10.54
C ASP A 231 17.76 -24.22 11.92
N GLY A 232 16.96 -24.38 12.97
CA GLY A 232 17.42 -24.25 14.36
C GLY A 232 17.71 -22.81 14.82
N LEU A 233 17.54 -21.80 13.96
CA LEU A 233 17.66 -20.39 14.31
C LEU A 233 16.31 -19.81 14.70
N ASP A 234 16.25 -19.07 15.81
CA ASP A 234 15.10 -18.25 16.11
C ASP A 234 14.96 -17.09 15.10
N TYR A 235 13.79 -16.44 15.07
CA TYR A 235 13.52 -15.34 14.14
C TYR A 235 14.57 -14.22 14.20
N LYS A 236 15.06 -13.85 15.39
CA LYS A 236 16.03 -12.75 15.53
C LYS A 236 17.39 -13.17 14.98
N GLN A 237 17.80 -14.41 15.21
CA GLN A 237 19.03 -14.98 14.68
C GLN A 237 18.97 -15.11 13.15
N GLY A 238 17.87 -15.67 12.62
CA GLY A 238 17.65 -15.77 11.18
C GLY A 238 17.60 -14.41 10.49
N TYR A 239 16.92 -13.42 11.10
CA TYR A 239 16.88 -12.06 10.57
C TYR A 239 18.27 -11.41 10.55
N LYS A 240 19.08 -11.62 11.59
CA LYS A 240 20.47 -11.16 11.61
C LYS A 240 21.30 -11.81 10.49
N LEU A 241 21.12 -13.10 10.25
CA LEU A 241 21.79 -13.82 9.17
C LEU A 241 21.33 -13.36 7.78
N LEU A 242 20.04 -13.04 7.59
CA LEU A 242 19.54 -12.49 6.32
C LEU A 242 20.19 -11.14 5.96
N ASN A 243 20.62 -10.37 6.96
CA ASN A 243 21.21 -9.04 6.79
C ASN A 243 22.76 -9.03 6.84
N SER A 244 23.41 -10.20 6.91
CA SER A 244 24.88 -10.31 6.99
C SER A 244 25.57 -10.34 5.63
#